data_AF-A0A165CK36-F1
#
_entry.id   AF-A0A165CK36-F1
#
_cell.length_a   1.000
_cell.length_b   1.000
_cell.length_c   1.000
_cell.angle_alpha   90.00
_cell.angle_beta   90.00
_cell.angle_gamma   90.00
#
_symmetry.space_group_name_H-M   'P 1'
#
loop_
_entity.id
_entity.type
_entity.pdbx_description
1 polymer ?
#
loop_
_entity_poly.entity_id
_entity_poly.type
_entity_poly.pdbx_seq_one_letter_code
_entity_poly.pdbx_strand_id
1 'polypeptide(L)'
;FNKEQACGDRNNLVFIVMEDKALTMQEAIDFIGEMWHARFQDFLADRRNLPSWGRDLDRQVATYVQGLADWVSGNLHWSFASHRYFPNNGEDIKLHRIVELLPTIGKD
;
A
#
# COMPACT_ATOMS: atom_id res chain seq x y z
N PHE A 1 6.30 -6.66 1.31
CA PHE A 1 6.08 -8.12 1.45
C PHE A 1 7.21 -8.98 0.86
N ASN A 2 7.39 -9.08 -0.47
CA ASN A 2 8.30 -10.08 -1.07
C ASN A 2 9.77 -10.00 -0.56
N LYS A 3 10.28 -8.79 -0.31
CA LYS A 3 11.58 -8.59 0.32
C LYS A 3 11.61 -9.08 1.79
N GLU A 4 10.58 -8.78 2.56
CA GLU A 4 10.49 -9.10 3.99
C GLU A 4 10.35 -10.61 4.20
N GLN A 5 9.51 -11.28 3.39
CA GLN A 5 9.38 -12.74 3.45
C GLN A 5 10.70 -13.44 3.12
N ALA A 6 11.46 -12.92 2.16
CA ALA A 6 12.74 -13.51 1.76
C ALA A 6 13.80 -13.44 2.87
N CYS A 7 13.79 -12.40 3.71
CA CYS A 7 14.72 -12.24 4.81
C CYS A 7 14.16 -12.68 6.18
N GLY A 8 12.96 -13.27 6.21
CA GLY A 8 12.30 -13.72 7.44
C GLY A 8 11.80 -12.59 8.35
N ASP A 9 11.65 -11.36 7.84
CA ASP A 9 11.05 -10.25 8.58
C ASP A 9 9.52 -10.40 8.58
N ARG A 10 8.94 -10.60 9.77
CA ARG A 10 7.49 -10.80 9.94
C ARG A 10 6.72 -9.51 10.23
N ASN A 11 7.37 -8.34 10.27
CA ASN A 11 6.71 -7.05 10.50
C ASN A 11 5.96 -6.57 9.25
N ASN A 12 5.02 -7.37 8.76
CA ASN A 12 4.17 -7.05 7.62
C ASN A 12 2.73 -7.53 7.86
N LEU A 13 1.75 -6.69 7.50
CA LEU A 13 0.32 -6.97 7.66
C LEU A 13 -0.11 -8.27 6.97
N VAL A 14 0.50 -8.64 5.84
CA VAL A 14 0.19 -9.90 5.14
C VAL A 14 0.41 -11.10 6.06
N PHE A 15 1.51 -11.15 6.84
CA PHE A 15 1.73 -12.24 7.79
C PHE A 15 0.69 -12.27 8.90
N ILE A 16 0.33 -11.10 9.43
CA ILE A 16 -0.67 -10.98 10.49
C ILE A 16 -2.02 -11.50 9.99
N VAL A 17 -2.43 -11.10 8.78
CA VAL A 17 -3.71 -11.53 8.19
C VAL A 17 -3.71 -13.03 7.88
N MET A 18 -2.60 -13.57 7.34
CA MET A 18 -2.48 -15.02 7.10
C MET A 18 -2.72 -15.81 8.39
N GLU A 19 -2.11 -15.38 9.49
CA GLU A 19 -2.19 -16.07 10.79
C GLU A 19 -3.54 -15.88 11.48
N ASP A 20 -4.01 -14.63 11.59
CA ASP A 20 -5.29 -14.28 12.24
C ASP A 20 -6.50 -14.91 11.54
N LYS A 21 -6.45 -15.05 10.22
CA LYS A 21 -7.58 -15.50 9.39
C LYS A 21 -7.42 -16.88 8.79
N ALA A 22 -6.31 -17.56 9.09
CA ALA A 22 -5.95 -18.85 8.50
C ALA A 22 -6.02 -18.84 6.96
N LEU A 23 -5.52 -17.77 6.34
CA LEU A 23 -5.53 -17.55 4.89
C LEU A 23 -4.18 -17.94 4.26
N THR A 24 -4.23 -18.38 3.01
CA THR A 24 -3.04 -18.44 2.16
C THR A 24 -2.47 -17.03 1.92
N MET A 25 -1.22 -16.97 1.45
CA MET A 25 -0.57 -15.68 1.14
C MET A 25 -1.36 -14.86 0.10
N GLN A 26 -1.86 -15.50 -0.96
CA GLN A 26 -2.64 -14.81 -1.98
C GLN A 26 -3.97 -14.29 -1.42
N GLU A 27 -4.70 -15.13 -0.68
CA GLU A 27 -5.95 -14.71 -0.03
C GLU A 27 -5.74 -13.56 0.96
N ALA A 28 -4.62 -13.55 1.70
CA ALA A 28 -4.28 -12.46 2.60
C ALA A 28 -3.94 -11.16 1.84
N ILE A 29 -3.24 -11.25 0.71
CA ILE A 29 -2.98 -10.10 -0.18
C ILE A 29 -4.30 -9.55 -0.73
N ASP A 30 -5.19 -10.42 -1.20
CA ASP A 30 -6.50 -10.03 -1.73
C ASP A 30 -7.35 -9.36 -0.65
N PHE A 31 -7.39 -9.94 0.57
CA PHE A 31 -8.08 -9.36 1.72
C PHE A 31 -7.55 -7.97 2.07
N ILE A 32 -6.23 -7.77 2.10
CA ILE A 32 -5.62 -6.46 2.37
C ILE A 32 -5.90 -5.48 1.21
N GLY A 33 -5.97 -5.97 -0.03
CA GLY A 33 -6.38 -5.19 -1.19
C GLY A 33 -7.77 -4.60 -1.01
N GLU A 34 -8.73 -5.40 -0.58
CA GLU A 34 -10.09 -4.96 -0.28
C GLU A 34 -10.13 -3.98 0.91
N MET A 35 -9.35 -4.24 1.97
CA MET A 35 -9.21 -3.29 3.09
C MET A 35 -8.68 -1.92 2.63
N TRP A 36 -7.64 -1.92 1.79
CA TRP A 36 -7.08 -0.69 1.24
C TRP A 36 -8.08 0.03 0.36
N HIS A 37 -8.81 -0.70 -0.49
CA HIS A 37 -9.86 -0.13 -1.34
C HIS A 37 -10.95 0.55 -0.49
N ALA A 38 -11.42 -0.11 0.57
CA ALA A 38 -12.40 0.47 1.49
C ALA A 38 -11.89 1.77 2.12
N ARG A 39 -10.65 1.79 2.64
CA ARG A 39 -10.04 3.00 3.21
C ARG A 39 -9.86 4.12 2.19
N PHE A 40 -9.57 3.79 0.93
CA PHE A 40 -9.48 4.77 -0.14
C PHE A 40 -10.86 5.41 -0.44
N GLN A 41 -11.94 4.61 -0.45
CA GLN A 41 -13.30 5.14 -0.58
C GLN A 41 -13.69 6.04 0.60
N ASP A 42 -13.35 5.62 1.83
CA ASP A 42 -13.56 6.41 3.04
C ASP A 42 -12.86 7.78 2.92
N PHE A 43 -11.58 7.80 2.53
CA PHE A 43 -10.82 9.04 2.31
C PHE A 43 -11.49 9.97 1.28
N LEU A 44 -11.97 9.43 0.15
CA LEU A 44 -12.66 10.22 -0.87
C LEU A 44 -14.00 10.77 -0.37
N ALA A 45 -14.72 10.01 0.44
CA ALA A 45 -15.96 10.46 1.05
C ALA A 45 -15.70 11.57 2.09
N ASP A 46 -14.74 11.36 3.00
CA ASP A 46 -14.38 12.31 4.04
C ASP A 46 -13.88 13.62 3.45
N ARG A 47 -13.05 13.56 2.40
CA ARG A 47 -12.57 14.74 1.66
C ARG A 47 -13.72 15.59 1.11
N ARG A 48 -14.84 14.99 0.71
CA ARG A 48 -16.03 15.73 0.22
C ARG A 48 -16.89 16.29 1.35
N ASN A 49 -16.79 15.71 2.53
CA ASN A 49 -17.66 16.00 3.69
C ASN A 49 -16.93 16.81 4.78
N LEU A 50 -15.81 17.45 4.45
CA LEU A 50 -15.09 18.30 5.41
C LEU A 50 -15.99 19.46 5.86
N PRO A 51 -16.02 19.78 7.16
CA PRO A 51 -16.64 21.00 7.65
C PRO A 51 -16.01 22.24 7.01
N SER A 52 -16.71 23.38 7.10
CA SER A 52 -16.11 24.69 6.81
C SER A 52 -15.79 25.39 8.13
N TRP A 53 -14.62 26.02 8.17
CA TRP A 53 -14.11 26.81 9.29
C TRP A 53 -13.77 28.25 8.88
N GLY A 54 -14.18 28.66 7.68
CA GLY A 54 -13.90 29.96 7.10
C GLY A 54 -12.78 29.93 6.05
N ARG A 55 -12.82 30.90 5.14
CA ARG A 55 -12.10 30.89 3.86
C ARG A 55 -10.61 30.54 3.96
N ASP A 56 -9.90 31.13 4.93
CA ASP A 56 -8.45 30.96 5.04
C ASP A 56 -8.06 29.57 5.57
N LEU A 57 -8.83 29.03 6.51
CA LEU A 57 -8.63 27.68 7.02
C LEU A 57 -9.06 26.64 5.99
N ASP A 58 -10.20 26.83 5.35
CA ASP A 58 -10.71 25.93 4.30
C ASP A 58 -9.68 25.77 3.17
N ARG A 59 -9.03 26.86 2.76
CA ARG A 59 -7.95 26.82 1.75
C ARG A 59 -6.73 26.02 2.23
N GLN A 60 -6.32 26.19 3.48
CA GLN A 60 -5.17 25.48 4.06
C GLN A 60 -5.46 23.98 4.19
N VAL A 61 -6.65 23.63 4.71
CA VAL A 61 -7.10 22.25 4.83
C VAL A 61 -7.20 21.59 3.45
N ALA A 62 -7.80 22.26 2.46
CA ALA A 62 -7.89 21.73 1.10
C ALA A 62 -6.50 21.43 0.50
N THR A 63 -5.53 22.34 0.72
CA THR A 63 -4.14 22.14 0.27
C THR A 63 -3.50 20.93 0.96
N TYR A 64 -3.66 20.82 2.29
CA TYR A 64 -3.13 19.70 3.05
C TYR A 64 -3.72 18.35 2.63
N VAL A 65 -5.05 18.29 2.46
CA VAL A 65 -5.77 17.08 2.04
C VAL A 65 -5.39 16.68 0.60
N GLN A 66 -5.15 17.64 -0.29
CA GLN A 66 -4.57 17.33 -1.60
C GLN A 66 -3.18 16.73 -1.47
N GLY A 67 -2.32 17.28 -0.61
CA GLY A 67 -1.00 16.72 -0.32
C GLY A 67 -1.05 15.28 0.20
N LEU A 68 -2.05 14.92 1.01
CA LEU A 68 -2.26 13.53 1.44
C LEU A 68 -2.62 12.61 0.25
N ALA A 69 -3.47 13.07 -0.66
CA ALA A 69 -3.81 12.30 -1.86
C ALA A 69 -2.59 12.11 -2.77
N ASP A 70 -1.80 13.17 -2.96
CA ASP A 70 -0.55 13.13 -3.73
C ASP A 70 0.47 12.21 -3.08
N TRP A 71 0.53 12.16 -1.74
CA TRP A 71 1.42 11.27 -1.01
C TRP A 71 1.08 9.79 -1.22
N VAL A 72 -0.22 9.43 -1.20
CA VAL A 72 -0.67 8.06 -1.50
C VAL A 72 -0.30 7.67 -2.94
N SER A 73 -0.58 8.53 -3.91
CA SER A 73 -0.25 8.28 -5.32
C SER A 73 1.27 8.18 -5.52
N GLY A 74 2.02 9.12 -4.96
CA GLY A 74 3.48 9.16 -5.04
C GLY A 74 4.13 7.91 -4.44
N ASN A 75 3.61 7.40 -3.32
CA ASN A 75 4.10 6.17 -2.72
C ASN A 75 3.91 4.95 -3.64
N LEU A 76 2.76 4.85 -4.32
CA LEU A 76 2.50 3.81 -5.31
C LEU A 76 3.52 3.89 -6.46
N HIS A 77 3.67 5.06 -7.07
CA HIS A 77 4.60 5.26 -8.18
C HIS A 77 6.05 4.97 -7.77
N TRP A 78 6.50 5.50 -6.63
CA TRP A 78 7.85 5.28 -6.15
C TRP A 78 8.14 3.80 -5.80
N SER A 79 7.15 3.07 -5.29
CA SER A 79 7.33 1.66 -4.93
C SER A 79 7.66 0.78 -6.15
N PHE A 80 7.13 1.12 -7.33
CA PHE A 80 7.45 0.44 -8.60
C PHE A 80 8.65 1.05 -9.33
N ALA A 81 8.82 2.38 -9.29
CA ALA A 81 9.93 3.04 -9.97
C ALA A 81 11.28 2.87 -9.26
N SER A 82 11.27 2.66 -7.94
CA SER A 82 12.50 2.47 -7.17
C SER A 82 12.99 1.02 -7.22
N HIS A 83 14.31 0.84 -7.22
CA HIS A 83 14.92 -0.49 -7.15
C HIS A 83 14.84 -1.15 -5.76
N ARG A 84 14.21 -0.48 -4.77
CA ARG A 84 14.17 -0.96 -3.39
C ARG A 84 13.38 -2.26 -3.24
N TYR A 85 12.28 -2.39 -3.98
CA TYR A 85 11.39 -3.55 -3.94
C TYR A 85 11.44 -4.38 -5.21
N PHE A 86 11.69 -3.75 -6.36
CA PHE A 86 11.79 -4.40 -7.66
C PHE A 86 13.08 -3.94 -8.36
N PRO A 87 14.19 -4.68 -8.24
CA PRO A 87 15.50 -4.21 -8.67
C PRO A 87 15.56 -3.78 -10.14
N ASN A 88 14.92 -4.51 -11.05
CA ASN A 88 15.02 -4.26 -12.50
C ASN A 88 13.71 -4.42 -13.29
N ASN A 89 12.57 -4.70 -12.63
CA ASN A 89 11.32 -5.09 -13.30
C ASN A 89 10.06 -4.44 -12.72
N GLY A 90 10.18 -3.32 -12.01
CA GLY A 90 9.05 -2.68 -11.34
C GLY A 90 7.92 -2.24 -12.29
N GLU A 91 8.25 -1.69 -13.46
CA GLU A 91 7.23 -1.30 -14.47
C GLU A 91 6.52 -2.52 -15.08
N ASP A 92 7.25 -3.61 -15.31
CA ASP A 92 6.68 -4.85 -15.83
C ASP A 92 5.71 -5.48 -14.81
N ILE A 93 6.12 -5.55 -13.54
CA ILE A 93 5.27 -6.02 -12.44
C ILE A 93 4.03 -5.13 -12.30
N LYS A 94 4.19 -3.80 -12.42
CA LYS A 94 3.05 -2.88 -12.34
C LYS A 94 2.03 -3.13 -13.44
N LEU A 95 2.48 -3.47 -14.65
CA LEU A 95 1.63 -3.76 -15.79
C LEU A 95 0.87 -5.10 -15.61
N HIS A 96 1.59 -6.16 -15.25
CA HIS A 96 1.04 -7.52 -15.22
C HIS A 96 0.40 -7.88 -13.89
N ARG A 97 0.76 -7.17 -12.82
CA ARG A 97 0.33 -7.38 -11.43
C ARG A 97 0.67 -8.77 -10.87
N ILE A 98 1.71 -9.40 -11.42
CA ILE A 98 2.25 -10.68 -10.95
C ILE A 98 3.63 -10.44 -10.34
N VAL A 99 3.86 -11.01 -9.16
CA VAL A 99 5.13 -10.94 -8.45
C VAL A 99 5.62 -12.36 -8.20
N GLU A 100 6.76 -12.72 -8.79
CA GLU A 100 7.46 -13.96 -8.45
C GLU A 100 8.11 -13.81 -7.07
N LEU A 101 7.92 -14.81 -6.20
CA LEU A 101 8.48 -14.77 -4.86
C LEU A 101 10.00 -14.94 -4.90
N LEU A 102 10.69 -14.11 -4.14
CA LEU A 102 12.12 -14.29 -3.88
C LEU A 102 12.32 -15.56 -3.03
N PRO A 103 13.41 -16.31 -3.24
CA PRO A 103 13.73 -17.44 -2.39
C PRO A 103 13.93 -16.96 -0.96
N THR A 104 13.45 -17.76 0.00
CA THR A 104 13.76 -17.52 1.40
C THR A 104 15.24 -17.76 1.62
N ILE A 105 15.90 -16.81 2.27
CA ILE A 105 17.27 -17.00 2.75
C ILE A 105 17.13 -18.00 3.90
N GLY A 106 17.44 -19.27 3.63
CA GLY A 106 17.45 -20.31 4.65
C GLY A 106 18.32 -19.84 5.82
N LYS A 107 17.79 -19.98 7.04
CA LYS A 107 18.68 -20.11 8.20
C LYS A 107 19.25 -21.51 8.10
N ASP A 108 20.53 -21.61 7.74
CA ASP A 108 21.34 -22.77 8.09
C ASP A 108 21.24 -23.06 9.60
#